data_AF-A0A960IC93-F1
#
_entry.id   AF-A0A960IC93-F1
#
_cell.length_a   1.000
_cell.length_b   1.000
_cell.length_c   1.000
_cell.angle_alpha   90.00
_cell.angle_beta   90.00
_cell.angle_gamma   90.00
#
_symmetry.space_group_name_H-M   'P 1'
#
loop_
_entity.id
_entity.type
_entity.pdbx_description
1 polymer ?
#
loop_
_entity_poly.entity_id
_entity_poly.type
_entity_poly.pdbx_seq_one_letter_code
_entity_poly.pdbx_strand_id
1 'polypeptide(L)'
;MTHTDHTARAAPTEVPARLSTLDRLLPVWIGIAMVVGLALGRIFPDLDDALDEVKIDTVSLPIAIGLLLMMYPVLAKVKYSRIGRVVDRRSLTLSLVLNWIVGPAVMFALAWLMLPDLPEYRTGLIVVGLARCIAMVLIWNDLACGNRELAAV
;
A
#
# COMPACT_ATOMS: atom_id res chain seq x y z
N MET A 1 -27.71 -45.38 -7.55
CA MET A 1 -27.92 -44.02 -8.11
C MET A 1 -28.04 -43.07 -6.94
N THR A 2 -26.95 -42.34 -6.73
CA THR A 2 -26.69 -41.28 -5.75
C THR A 2 -27.48 -40.02 -6.10
N HIS A 3 -28.09 -39.38 -5.11
CA HIS A 3 -28.01 -37.92 -4.92
C HIS A 3 -28.49 -37.60 -3.51
N THR A 4 -27.53 -37.54 -2.59
CA THR A 4 -27.66 -36.93 -1.28
C THR A 4 -27.78 -35.42 -1.45
N ASP A 5 -28.87 -34.85 -0.96
CA ASP A 5 -29.09 -33.40 -0.85
C ASP A 5 -28.02 -32.76 0.04
N HIS A 6 -26.96 -32.24 -0.59
CA HIS A 6 -26.10 -31.27 0.04
C HIS A 6 -26.83 -29.93 0.06
N THR A 7 -27.62 -29.74 1.12
CA THR A 7 -28.03 -28.41 1.58
C THR A 7 -26.77 -27.60 1.83
N ALA A 8 -26.39 -26.78 0.84
CA ALA A 8 -25.33 -25.80 0.96
C ALA A 8 -25.74 -24.81 2.05
N ARG A 9 -25.25 -25.02 3.28
CA ARG A 9 -25.28 -24.03 4.36
C ARG A 9 -24.66 -22.75 3.80
N ALA A 10 -25.50 -21.75 3.54
CA ALA A 10 -25.06 -20.39 3.36
C ALA A 10 -24.19 -20.02 4.58
N ALA A 11 -22.92 -19.73 4.34
CA ALA A 11 -22.03 -19.22 5.36
C ALA A 11 -22.66 -17.96 5.97
N PRO A 12 -22.60 -17.77 7.29
CA PRO A 12 -23.20 -16.60 7.92
C PRO A 12 -22.58 -15.34 7.34
N THR A 13 -23.41 -14.45 6.83
CA THR A 13 -23.05 -13.07 6.51
C THR A 13 -22.65 -12.40 7.81
N GLU A 14 -21.34 -12.35 8.09
CA GLU A 14 -20.78 -11.53 9.16
C GLU A 14 -21.23 -10.09 8.93
N VAL A 15 -22.06 -9.60 9.85
CA VAL A 15 -22.47 -8.21 9.97
C VAL A 15 -21.20 -7.34 9.87
N PRO A 16 -21.14 -6.28 9.04
CA PRO A 16 -19.94 -5.46 8.95
C PRO A 16 -19.65 -4.91 10.34
N ALA A 17 -18.58 -5.43 10.95
CA ALA A 17 -18.11 -4.96 12.24
C ALA A 17 -17.91 -3.45 12.14
N ARG A 18 -18.46 -2.70 13.08
CA ARG A 18 -18.18 -1.26 13.20
C ARG A 18 -16.66 -1.08 13.09
N LEU A 19 -16.22 -0.25 12.15
CA LEU A 19 -14.81 0.13 12.02
C LEU A 19 -14.29 0.50 13.41
N SER A 20 -13.22 -0.17 13.84
CA SER A 20 -12.55 0.11 15.11
C SER A 20 -12.19 1.60 15.15
N THR A 21 -12.25 2.23 16.32
CA THR A 21 -11.85 3.65 16.48
C THR A 21 -10.44 3.90 15.97
N LEU A 22 -9.57 2.88 15.98
CA LEU A 22 -8.24 2.89 15.39
C LEU A 22 -8.26 3.02 13.86
N ASP A 23 -9.06 2.20 13.16
CA ASP A 23 -9.19 2.25 11.70
C ASP A 23 -9.85 3.56 11.24
N ARG A 24 -10.80 4.07 12.04
CA ARG A 24 -11.48 5.34 11.77
C ARG A 24 -10.57 6.56 11.96
N LEU A 25 -9.64 6.51 12.92
CA LEU A 25 -8.67 7.56 13.19
C LEU A 25 -7.31 7.30 12.54
N LEU A 26 -7.21 6.32 11.64
CA LEU A 26 -5.96 5.92 10.99
C LEU A 26 -5.21 7.10 10.34
N PRO A 27 -5.86 8.03 9.62
CA PRO A 27 -5.16 9.21 9.08
C PRO A 27 -4.57 10.11 10.16
N VAL A 28 -5.26 10.26 11.30
CA VAL A 28 -4.78 11.05 12.44
C VAL A 28 -3.57 10.40 13.08
N TRP A 29 -3.62 9.07 13.28
CA TRP A 29 -2.49 8.30 13.79
C TRP A 29 -1.28 8.34 12.86
N ILE A 30 -1.47 8.25 11.54
CA ILE A 30 -0.39 8.44 10.56
C ILE A 30 0.22 9.84 10.73
N GLY A 31 -0.60 10.88 10.80
CA GLY A 31 -0.11 12.25 10.99
C GLY A 31 0.69 12.43 12.27
N ILE A 32 0.21 11.87 13.39
CA ILE A 32 0.95 11.89 14.67
C ILE A 32 2.27 11.13 14.52
N ALA A 33 2.28 9.94 13.93
CA ALA A 33 3.49 9.15 13.73
C ALA A 33 4.51 9.87 12.84
N MET A 34 4.07 10.55 11.78
CA MET A 34 4.93 11.37 10.92
C MET A 34 5.56 12.54 11.69
N VAL A 35 4.77 13.27 12.48
CA VAL A 35 5.26 14.40 13.29
C VAL A 35 6.26 13.92 14.35
N VAL A 36 5.93 12.84 15.05
CA VAL A 36 6.81 12.25 16.07
C VAL A 36 8.11 11.75 15.43
N GLY A 37 8.03 11.04 14.29
CA GLY A 37 9.21 10.56 13.57
C GLY A 37 10.12 11.69 13.09
N LEU A 38 9.54 12.76 12.52
CA LEU A 38 10.31 13.93 12.10
C LEU A 38 10.93 14.68 13.28
N ALA A 39 10.20 14.82 14.38
CA ALA A 39 10.71 15.45 15.60
C ALA A 39 11.87 14.63 16.19
N LEU A 40 11.73 13.30 16.24
CA LEU A 40 12.76 12.42 16.74
C LEU A 40 14.03 12.48 15.89
N GLY A 41 13.91 12.41 14.56
CA GLY A 41 15.05 12.55 13.65
C GLY A 41 15.70 13.94 13.66
N ARG A 42 14.95 14.99 14.01
CA ARG A 42 15.47 16.35 14.20
C ARG A 42 16.22 16.53 15.53
N ILE A 43 15.79 15.84 16.60
CA ILE A 43 16.37 15.96 17.95
C ILE A 43 17.60 15.06 18.11
N PHE A 44 17.59 13.90 17.44
CA PHE A 44 18.70 12.94 17.46
C PHE A 44 19.32 12.85 16.05
N PRO A 45 20.31 13.70 15.72
CA PRO A 45 20.96 13.67 14.41
C PRO A 45 21.77 12.38 14.18
N ASP A 46 22.23 11.72 15.25
CA ASP A 46 22.98 10.45 15.18
C ASP A 46 22.08 9.23 14.89
N LEU A 47 20.77 9.44 14.68
CA LEU A 47 19.83 8.35 14.38
C LEU A 47 20.14 7.70 13.02
N ASP A 48 20.60 8.50 12.06
CA ASP A 48 21.04 8.01 10.75
C ASP A 48 22.31 7.15 10.90
N ASP A 49 23.28 7.60 11.71
CA ASP A 49 24.51 6.86 12.00
C ASP A 49 24.24 5.55 12.76
N ALA A 50 23.31 5.55 13.72
CA ALA A 50 22.90 4.35 14.45
C ALA A 50 22.17 3.32 13.57
N LEU A 51 21.40 3.79 12.56
CA LEU A 51 20.78 2.92 11.57
C LEU A 51 21.81 2.38 10.56
N ASP A 52 22.85 3.14 10.29
CA ASP A 52 23.96 2.78 9.40
C ASP A 52 24.99 1.85 10.06
N GLU A 53 25.15 1.90 11.38
CA GLU A 53 25.99 0.94 12.14
C GLU A 53 25.46 -0.50 12.03
N VAL A 54 24.15 -0.65 11.78
CA VAL A 54 23.47 -1.94 11.53
C VAL A 54 23.09 -2.09 10.04
N LYS A 55 23.95 -1.66 9.12
CA LYS A 55 23.84 -1.95 7.68
C LYS A 55 24.51 -3.27 7.30
N ILE A 56 23.90 -3.95 6.34
CA ILE A 56 24.57 -5.01 5.56
C ILE A 56 24.60 -4.53 4.11
N ASP A 57 25.81 -4.32 3.58
CA ASP A 57 26.16 -3.80 2.24
C ASP A 57 25.59 -2.42 1.87
N THR A 58 24.26 -2.28 1.78
CA THR A 58 23.57 -1.07 1.32
C THR A 58 22.20 -0.85 1.98
N VAL A 59 21.72 -1.80 2.79
CA VAL A 59 20.38 -1.76 3.37
C VAL A 59 20.47 -1.86 4.89
N SER A 60 19.87 -0.90 5.59
CA SER A 60 19.80 -0.91 7.05
C SER A 60 18.86 -2.03 7.53
N LEU A 61 19.39 -2.95 8.34
CA LEU A 61 18.65 -4.14 8.78
C LEU A 61 17.34 -3.80 9.51
N PRO A 62 17.27 -2.78 10.39
CA PRO A 62 16.01 -2.41 11.06
C PRO A 62 14.94 -1.93 10.07
N ILE A 63 15.36 -1.17 9.06
CA ILE A 63 14.48 -0.65 8.00
C ILE A 63 13.95 -1.82 7.18
N ALA A 64 14.82 -2.75 6.75
CA ALA A 64 14.42 -3.94 6.00
C ALA A 64 13.40 -4.81 6.76
N ILE A 65 13.63 -5.05 8.05
CA ILE A 65 12.70 -5.80 8.90
C ILE A 65 11.37 -5.04 9.03
N GLY A 66 11.42 -3.72 9.24
CA GLY A 66 10.21 -2.88 9.29
C GLY A 66 9.40 -2.95 8.00
N LEU A 67 10.05 -2.85 6.84
CA LEU A 67 9.43 -2.99 5.52
C LEU A 67 8.85 -4.40 5.30
N LEU A 68 9.54 -5.45 5.74
CA LEU A 68 9.06 -6.82 5.63
C LEU A 68 7.81 -7.04 6.49
N LEU A 69 7.85 -6.58 7.75
CA LEU A 69 6.75 -6.72 8.70
C LEU A 69 5.50 -5.93 8.27
N MET A 70 5.66 -4.77 7.64
CA MET A 70 4.50 -4.02 7.13
C MET A 70 3.92 -4.65 5.85
N MET A 71 4.75 -5.31 5.03
CA MET A 71 4.32 -5.90 3.75
C MET A 71 3.61 -7.25 3.94
N TYR A 72 4.13 -8.09 4.85
CA TYR A 72 3.59 -9.42 5.16
C TYR A 72 2.07 -9.46 5.43
N PRO A 73 1.48 -8.61 6.30
CA PRO A 73 0.07 -8.69 6.66
C PRO A 73 -0.87 -8.41 5.49
N VAL A 74 -0.45 -7.57 4.54
CA VAL A 74 -1.27 -7.25 3.37
C VAL A 74 -1.29 -8.42 2.39
N LEU A 75 -0.11 -8.99 2.10
CA LEU A 75 0.02 -10.15 1.20
C LEU A 75 -0.77 -11.36 1.72
N ALA A 76 -0.74 -11.62 3.03
CA ALA A 76 -1.46 -12.73 3.64
C ALA A 76 -2.99 -12.61 3.57
N LYS A 77 -3.53 -11.39 3.40
CA LYS A 77 -4.98 -11.13 3.36
C LYS A 77 -5.61 -11.33 1.97
N VAL A 78 -4.82 -11.48 0.90
CA VAL A 78 -5.31 -11.63 -0.48
C VAL A 78 -5.53 -13.11 -0.81
N LYS A 79 -6.72 -13.49 -1.29
CA LYS A 79 -7.03 -14.90 -1.65
C LYS A 79 -6.78 -15.11 -3.15
N TYR A 80 -5.51 -15.26 -3.52
CA TYR A 80 -5.02 -15.46 -4.90
C TYR A 80 -5.82 -16.49 -5.73
N SER A 81 -6.38 -17.53 -5.10
CA SER A 81 -7.26 -18.53 -5.71
C SER A 81 -8.50 -17.99 -6.45
N ARG A 82 -8.93 -16.74 -6.17
CA ARG A 82 -10.11 -16.12 -6.80
C ARG A 82 -9.79 -15.09 -7.88
N ILE A 83 -8.57 -14.56 -7.93
CA ILE A 83 -8.18 -13.46 -8.85
C ILE A 83 -8.49 -13.83 -10.30
N GLY A 84 -8.18 -15.05 -10.73
CA GLY A 84 -8.41 -15.50 -12.11
C GLY A 84 -9.87 -15.59 -12.56
N ARG A 85 -10.85 -15.51 -11.63
CA ARG A 85 -12.28 -15.63 -11.94
C ARG A 85 -13.03 -14.29 -11.91
N VAL A 86 -12.43 -13.22 -11.38
CA VAL A 86 -13.07 -11.90 -11.20
C VAL A 86 -12.42 -10.77 -12.02
N VAL A 87 -11.25 -11.01 -12.62
CA VAL A 87 -10.54 -10.02 -13.44
C VAL A 87 -11.09 -10.00 -14.86
N ASP A 88 -11.82 -8.94 -15.19
CA ASP A 88 -12.19 -8.63 -16.57
C ASP A 88 -11.03 -7.91 -17.29
N ARG A 89 -10.86 -8.20 -18.59
CA ARG A 89 -9.79 -7.61 -19.42
C ARG A 89 -9.87 -6.09 -19.43
N ARG A 90 -11.10 -5.52 -19.45
CA ARG A 90 -11.30 -4.07 -19.47
C ARG A 90 -10.78 -3.39 -18.21
N SER A 91 -11.08 -3.96 -17.03
CA SER A 91 -10.64 -3.41 -15.75
C SER A 91 -9.12 -3.54 -15.58
N LEU A 92 -8.53 -4.67 -16.01
CA LEU A 92 -7.09 -4.87 -16.01
C LEU A 92 -6.38 -3.85 -16.91
N THR A 93 -6.85 -3.67 -18.14
CA THR A 93 -6.27 -2.69 -19.07
C THR A 93 -6.40 -1.28 -18.54
N LEU A 94 -7.55 -0.91 -17.95
CA LEU A 94 -7.75 0.41 -17.37
C LEU A 94 -6.83 0.66 -16.17
N SER A 95 -6.73 -0.31 -15.25
CA SER A 95 -5.79 -0.24 -14.11
C SER A 95 -4.35 -0.08 -14.61
N LEU A 96 -3.94 -0.86 -15.62
CA LEU A 96 -2.59 -0.78 -16.17
C LEU A 96 -2.32 0.58 -16.82
N VAL A 97 -3.23 1.10 -17.65
CA VAL A 97 -3.08 2.42 -18.29
C VAL A 97 -3.02 3.53 -17.24
N LEU A 98 -3.90 3.50 -16.23
CA LEU A 98 -3.90 4.52 -15.18
C LEU A 98 -2.61 4.47 -14.35
N ASN A 99 -2.14 3.28 -13.97
CA ASN A 99 -0.95 3.13 -13.13
C ASN A 99 0.37 3.32 -13.87
N TRP A 100 0.48 2.91 -15.13
CA TRP A 100 1.74 2.95 -15.88
C TRP A 100 1.88 4.14 -16.83
N ILE A 101 0.78 4.71 -17.31
CA ILE A 101 0.84 5.85 -18.25
C ILE A 101 0.43 7.12 -17.52
N VAL A 102 -0.78 7.14 -16.95
CA VAL A 102 -1.34 8.37 -16.40
C VAL A 102 -0.60 8.80 -15.13
N GLY A 103 -0.37 7.89 -14.18
CA GLY A 103 0.35 8.17 -12.94
C GLY A 103 1.75 8.76 -13.18
N PRO A 104 2.63 8.08 -13.93
CA PRO A 104 3.97 8.58 -14.22
C PRO A 104 3.97 9.88 -15.01
N ALA A 105 3.07 10.04 -16.00
CA ALA A 105 2.98 11.28 -16.78
C ALA A 105 2.58 12.48 -15.91
N VAL A 106 1.61 12.30 -15.02
CA VAL A 106 1.19 13.35 -14.07
C VAL A 106 2.33 13.69 -13.11
N MET A 107 3.01 12.69 -12.55
CA MET A 107 4.12 12.93 -11.61
C MET A 107 5.31 13.60 -12.29
N PHE A 108 5.63 13.23 -13.52
CA PHE A 108 6.65 13.90 -14.32
C PHE A 108 6.30 15.36 -14.59
N ALA A 109 5.06 15.64 -15.00
CA ALA A 109 4.59 17.00 -15.22
C ALA A 109 4.66 17.85 -13.94
N LEU A 110 4.21 17.30 -12.80
CA LEU A 110 4.30 17.97 -11.50
C LEU A 110 5.75 18.24 -11.09
N ALA A 111 6.65 17.29 -11.31
CA ALA A 111 8.05 17.41 -10.93
C ALA A 111 8.79 18.52 -11.70
N TRP A 112 8.44 18.74 -12.98
CA TRP A 112 8.98 19.85 -13.76
C TRP A 112 8.28 21.18 -13.50
N LEU A 113 6.99 21.18 -13.16
CA LEU A 113 6.23 22.41 -12.92
C LEU A 113 6.51 23.02 -11.54
N MET A 114 6.61 22.18 -10.50
CA MET A 114 6.72 22.64 -9.11
C MET A 114 8.16 22.66 -8.59
N LEU A 115 9.08 21.86 -9.16
CA LEU A 115 10.47 21.75 -8.72
C LEU A 115 11.50 21.96 -9.86
N PRO A 116 11.44 23.09 -10.61
CA PRO A 116 12.36 23.36 -11.72
C PRO A 116 13.83 23.58 -11.29
N ASP A 117 14.07 24.05 -10.07
CA ASP A 117 15.42 24.40 -9.58
C ASP A 117 16.02 23.36 -8.61
N LEU A 118 15.31 22.25 -8.36
CA LEU A 118 15.65 21.24 -7.36
C LEU A 118 15.69 19.82 -7.99
N PRO A 119 16.79 19.45 -8.68
CA PRO A 119 16.87 18.21 -9.46
C PRO A 119 16.78 16.93 -8.59
N GLU A 120 17.26 16.96 -7.35
CA GLU A 120 17.20 15.82 -6.43
C GLU A 120 15.76 15.51 -6.04
N TYR A 121 14.99 16.53 -5.67
CA TYR A 121 13.59 16.39 -5.30
C TYR A 121 12.70 16.04 -6.50
N ARG A 122 13.03 16.56 -7.70
CA ARG A 122 12.36 16.15 -8.95
C ARG A 122 12.53 14.65 -9.19
N THR A 123 13.75 14.16 -9.04
CA THR A 123 14.06 12.73 -9.20
C THR A 123 13.28 11.90 -8.20
N GLY A 124 13.26 12.30 -6.93
CA GLY A 124 12.47 11.64 -5.90
C GLY A 124 10.98 11.58 -6.23
N LEU A 125 10.39 12.68 -6.68
CA LEU A 125 8.97 12.73 -7.04
C LEU A 125 8.63 11.82 -8.23
N ILE A 126 9.50 11.77 -9.25
CA ILE A 126 9.34 10.87 -10.39
C ILE A 126 9.44 9.40 -9.94
N VAL A 127 10.44 9.06 -9.12
CA VAL A 127 10.62 7.69 -8.59
C VAL A 127 9.41 7.24 -7.79
N VAL A 128 8.86 8.11 -6.94
CA VAL A 128 7.62 7.83 -6.19
C VAL A 128 6.43 7.62 -7.14
N GLY A 129 6.35 8.39 -8.23
CA GLY A 129 5.31 8.21 -9.25
C GLY A 129 5.38 6.90 -10.04
N LEU A 130 6.58 6.34 -10.18
CA LEU A 130 6.81 5.02 -10.81
C LEU A 130 6.52 3.87 -9.83
N ALA A 131 6.72 4.10 -8.54
CA ALA A 131 6.47 3.12 -7.50
C ALA A 131 4.96 2.93 -7.28
N ARG A 132 4.40 1.83 -7.82
CA ARG A 132 2.99 1.48 -7.57
C ARG A 132 2.79 0.99 -6.13
N CYS A 133 2.00 1.71 -5.33
CA CYS A 133 1.64 1.25 -3.99
C CYS A 133 0.39 0.36 -4.02
N ILE A 134 0.58 -0.96 -3.97
CA ILE A 134 -0.54 -1.92 -3.95
C ILE A 134 -1.14 -2.03 -2.54
N ALA A 135 -0.29 -1.98 -1.52
CA ALA A 135 -0.69 -2.25 -0.15
C ALA A 135 -1.69 -1.23 0.40
N MET A 136 -1.43 0.05 0.16
CA MET A 136 -2.28 1.13 0.63
C MET A 136 -3.64 1.12 -0.08
N VAL A 137 -3.67 0.86 -1.38
CA VAL A 137 -4.91 0.74 -2.16
C VAL A 137 -5.78 -0.40 -1.65
N LEU A 138 -5.20 -1.55 -1.28
CA LEU A 138 -5.95 -2.66 -0.70
C LEU A 138 -6.56 -2.33 0.66
N ILE A 139 -5.84 -1.60 1.52
CA ILE A 139 -6.37 -1.16 2.82
C ILE A 139 -7.54 -0.18 2.62
N TRP A 140 -7.38 0.82 1.75
CA TRP A 140 -8.48 1.75 1.46
C TRP A 140 -9.68 1.07 0.82
N ASN A 141 -9.44 0.12 -0.08
CA ASN A 141 -10.50 -0.68 -0.67
C ASN A 141 -11.24 -1.49 0.40
N ASP A 142 -10.50 -2.06 1.36
CA ASP A 142 -11.08 -2.80 2.48
C ASP A 142 -11.93 -1.90 3.39
N LEU A 143 -11.41 -0.72 3.75
CA LEU A 143 -12.13 0.29 4.53
C LEU A 143 -13.39 0.79 3.81
N ALA A 144 -13.35 0.87 2.48
CA ALA A 144 -14.49 1.26 1.64
C ALA A 144 -15.47 0.10 1.37
N CYS A 145 -15.31 -1.06 2.02
CA CYS A 145 -16.11 -2.27 1.77
C CYS A 145 -16.07 -2.73 0.30
N GLY A 146 -14.96 -2.49 -0.39
CA GLY A 146 -14.71 -2.87 -1.77
C GLY A 146 -14.23 -4.31 -1.95
N ASN A 147 -14.19 -4.78 -3.20
CA ASN A 147 -13.70 -6.11 -3.52
C ASN A 147 -12.16 -6.13 -3.64
N ARG A 148 -11.51 -6.72 -2.63
CA ARG A 148 -10.05 -6.84 -2.52
C ARG A 148 -9.39 -7.52 -3.72
N GLU A 149 -10.07 -8.48 -4.36
CA GLU A 149 -9.50 -9.25 -5.48
C GLU A 149 -9.43 -8.43 -6.78
N LEU A 150 -10.34 -7.46 -6.97
CA LEU A 150 -10.27 -6.51 -8.09
C LEU A 150 -9.25 -5.39 -7.83
N ALA A 151 -9.06 -5.01 -6.57
CA ALA A 151 -8.12 -3.95 -6.17
C ALA A 151 -6.65 -4.40 -6.14
N ALA A 152 -6.38 -5.71 -6.07
CA ALA A 152 -5.03 -6.28 -6.09
C ALA A 152 -4.36 -6.23 -7.48
N VAL A 153 -5.08 -5.78 -8.52
CA VAL A 153 -4.74 -5.97 -9.93
C VAL A 153 -4.22 -4.67 -10.55
#